data_AF-A0A6A4NPI8-F1
#
_entry.id   AF-A0A6A4NPI8-F1
#
_cell.length_a   1.000
_cell.length_b   1.000
_cell.length_c   1.000
_cell.angle_alpha   90.00
_cell.angle_beta   90.00
_cell.angle_gamma   90.00
#
_symmetry.space_group_name_H-M   'P 1'
#
loop_
_entity.id
_entity.type
_entity.pdbx_description
1 polymer ?
#
loop_
_entity_poly.entity_id
_entity_poly.type
_entity_poly.pdbx_seq_one_letter_code
_entity_poly.pdbx_strand_id
1 'polypeptide(L)'
;MGISWITQSSTPATVQYGLTPLANSNNATGKTNSYKYILYKSGEIHNVVIGPLKPNTVYYYRLGDSPKRYSLKTAPSQFPIKFAVSGKYS
;
A
#
# COMPACT_ATOMS: atom_id res chain seq x y z
N MET A 1 -3.52 3.80 -6.93
CA MET A 1 -3.50 2.53 -6.16
C MET A 1 -3.49 2.90 -4.68
N GLY A 2 -4.41 2.33 -3.89
CA GLY A 2 -4.44 2.53 -2.43
C GLY A 2 -3.54 1.53 -1.72
N ILE A 3 -2.69 2.00 -0.82
CA ILE A 3 -1.81 1.18 0.00
C ILE A 3 -2.12 1.51 1.46
N SER A 4 -2.41 0.46 2.24
CA SER A 4 -2.77 0.59 3.64
C SER A 4 -1.99 -0.39 4.50
N TRP A 5 -1.58 0.05 5.69
CA TRP A 5 -0.90 -0.78 6.68
C TRP A 5 -1.14 -0.24 8.08
N ILE A 6 -0.78 -1.03 9.09
CA ILE A 6 -0.97 -0.68 10.51
C ILE A 6 0.38 -0.74 11.23
N THR A 7 0.67 0.24 12.09
CA THR A 7 1.81 0.23 13.02
C THR A 7 1.35 0.40 14.46
N GLN A 8 2.16 -0.07 15.41
CA GLN A 8 1.90 0.14 16.85
C GLN A 8 2.46 1.47 17.36
N SER A 9 3.55 1.94 16.74
CA SER A 9 4.19 3.22 17.03
C SER A 9 3.97 4.20 15.89
N SER A 10 4.05 5.49 16.21
CA SER A 10 3.90 6.57 15.22
C SER A 10 4.92 6.43 14.10
N THR A 11 4.44 6.38 12.86
CA THR A 11 5.29 6.43 11.66
C THR A 11 4.66 7.31 10.59
N PRO A 12 5.47 7.89 9.69
CA PRO A 12 4.93 8.64 8.56
C PRO A 12 4.05 7.76 7.66
N ALA A 13 2.87 8.26 7.28
CA ALA A 13 2.06 7.66 6.22
C ALA A 13 2.66 7.98 4.84
N THR A 14 3.88 7.54 4.58
CA THR A 14 4.58 7.75 3.30
C THR A 14 4.80 6.43 2.59
N VAL A 15 4.71 6.45 1.26
CA VAL A 15 5.06 5.32 0.41
C VAL A 15 6.07 5.77 -0.61
N GLN A 16 7.26 5.19 -0.54
CA GLN A 16 8.28 5.34 -1.58
C GLN A 16 8.10 4.22 -2.60
N TYR A 17 8.07 4.54 -3.89
CA TYR A 17 7.79 3.56 -4.94
C TYR A 17 8.58 3.82 -6.23
N GLY A 18 8.76 2.78 -7.03
CA GLY A 18 9.50 2.86 -8.28
C GLY A 18 9.46 1.57 -9.09
N LEU A 19 10.10 1.61 -10.26
CA LEU A 19 10.18 0.46 -11.17
C LEU A 19 11.33 -0.50 -10.83
N THR A 20 12.25 -0.08 -9.96
CA THR A 20 13.35 -0.90 -9.45
C THR A 20 13.06 -1.35 -8.03
N PRO A 21 13.66 -2.46 -7.56
CA PRO A 21 13.51 -2.94 -6.18
C PRO A 21 13.90 -1.93 -5.10
N LEU A 22 14.69 -0.90 -5.45
CA LEU A 22 15.04 0.17 -4.52
C LEU A 22 13.84 1.03 -4.12
N ALA A 23 12.80 1.11 -4.96
CA ALA A 23 11.56 1.82 -4.68
C ALA A 23 11.79 3.25 -4.15
N ASN A 24 12.68 4.00 -4.79
CA ASN A 24 13.12 5.33 -4.37
C ASN A 24 12.89 6.41 -5.44
N SER A 25 12.21 6.08 -6.53
CA SER A 25 11.99 7.00 -7.64
C SER A 25 10.92 8.05 -7.34
N ASN A 26 9.90 7.69 -6.56
CA ASN A 26 8.77 8.54 -6.23
C ASN A 26 8.40 8.39 -4.76
N ASN A 27 7.68 9.38 -4.22
CA ASN A 27 7.14 9.37 -2.88
C ASN A 27 5.70 9.88 -2.90
N ALA A 28 4.82 9.27 -2.10
CA ALA A 28 3.47 9.74 -1.86
C ALA A 28 3.21 9.79 -0.36
N THR A 29 2.53 10.84 0.09
CA THR A 29 2.11 11.01 1.48
C THR A 29 0.60 10.85 1.57
N GLY A 30 0.14 10.14 2.59
CA GLY A 30 -1.27 9.91 2.85
C GLY A 30 -1.67 10.34 4.26
N LYS A 31 -2.65 9.64 4.82
CA LYS A 31 -3.26 9.97 6.11
C LYS A 31 -3.09 8.82 7.09
N THR A 32 -2.88 9.17 8.36
CA THR A 32 -2.88 8.24 9.49
C THR A 32 -4.14 8.44 10.31
N ASN A 33 -4.85 7.36 10.60
CA ASN A 33 -6.04 7.36 11.44
C ASN A 33 -5.93 6.25 12.51
N SER A 34 -6.80 6.27 13.52
CA SER A 34 -6.98 5.14 14.44
C SER A 34 -8.44 5.07 14.87
N TYR A 35 -8.88 3.93 15.40
CA TYR A 35 -10.21 3.77 15.97
C TYR A 35 -10.15 3.22 17.40
N LYS A 36 -11.26 3.38 18.12
CA LYS A 36 -11.46 2.81 19.45
C LYS A 36 -12.74 1.98 19.45
N TYR A 37 -12.73 0.88 20.21
CA TYR A 37 -13.88 0.02 20.42
C TYR A 37 -13.89 -0.47 21.87
N ILE A 38 -14.82 0.04 22.68
CA ILE A 38 -14.87 -0.18 24.14
C ILE A 38 -13.52 0.20 24.79
N LEU A 39 -12.76 -0.79 25.28
CA LEU A 39 -11.43 -0.60 25.88
C LEU A 39 -10.29 -0.75 24.87
N TYR A 40 -10.57 -1.26 23.68
CA TYR A 40 -9.59 -1.44 22.62
C TYR A 40 -9.30 -0.13 21.90
N LYS A 41 -8.03 0.12 21.62
CA LYS A 41 -7.56 1.14 20.67
C LYS A 41 -6.74 0.44 19.60
N SER A 42 -7.02 0.74 18.34
CA SER A 42 -6.21 0.24 17.24
C SER A 42 -4.81 0.83 17.25
N GLY A 43 -3.89 0.18 16.54
CA GLY A 43 -2.68 0.84 16.07
C GLY A 43 -3.00 2.01 15.12
N GLU A 44 -1.95 2.65 14.64
CA GLU A 44 -2.06 3.67 13.59
C GLU A 44 -2.29 3.02 12.24
N ILE A 45 -3.35 3.43 11.56
CA ILE A 45 -3.77 2.95 10.24
C ILE A 45 -3.36 4.00 9.22
N HIS A 46 -2.39 3.65 8.39
CA HIS A 46 -1.90 4.51 7.32
C HIS A 46 -2.63 4.18 6.02
N ASN A 47 -3.04 5.20 5.28
CA ASN A 47 -3.69 5.07 3.98
C ASN A 47 -3.05 6.05 3.00
N VAL A 48 -2.43 5.53 1.94
CA VAL A 48 -1.70 6.32 0.94
C VAL A 48 -2.18 5.96 -0.45
N VAL A 49 -2.35 6.96 -1.31
CA VAL A 49 -2.66 6.76 -2.73
C VAL A 49 -1.41 7.07 -3.55
N ILE A 50 -0.91 6.07 -4.29
CA ILE A 50 0.20 6.24 -5.24
C ILE A 50 -0.31 6.35 -6.68
N GLY A 51 0.38 7.15 -7.49
CA GLY A 51 0.10 7.31 -8.92
C GLY A 51 0.33 8.74 -9.44
N PRO A 52 0.11 8.97 -10.75
CA PRO A 52 -0.38 8.01 -11.74
C PRO A 52 0.61 6.87 -12.02
N LEU A 53 0.09 5.67 -12.34
CA LEU A 53 0.91 4.47 -12.61
C LEU A 53 0.67 3.98 -14.04
N LYS A 54 1.71 3.41 -14.66
CA LYS A 54 1.59 2.78 -15.98
C LYS A 54 0.84 1.44 -15.86
N PRO A 55 -0.01 1.07 -16.84
CA PRO A 55 -0.68 -0.24 -16.86
C PRO A 55 0.33 -1.37 -17.07
N ASN A 56 -0.07 -2.60 -16.72
CA ASN A 56 0.71 -3.83 -16.91
C ASN A 56 2.18 -3.75 -16.41
N THR A 57 2.43 -2.98 -15.35
CA THR A 57 3.78 -2.64 -14.90
C THR A 57 4.00 -3.08 -13.46
N VAL A 58 5.16 -3.67 -13.17
CA VAL A 58 5.56 -4.01 -11.81
C VAL A 58 6.14 -2.78 -11.14
N TYR A 59 5.58 -2.43 -9.98
CA TYR A 59 6.08 -1.40 -9.10
C TYR A 59 6.53 -2.04 -7.79
N TYR A 60 7.68 -1.59 -7.29
CA TYR A 60 8.16 -1.90 -5.95
C TYR A 60 7.86 -0.73 -5.03
N TYR A 61 7.57 -1.02 -3.75
CA TYR A 61 7.26 0.01 -2.78
C TYR A 61 7.74 -0.33 -1.36
N ARG A 62 7.93 0.73 -0.55
CA ARG A 62 8.30 0.71 0.87
C ARG A 62 7.29 1.54 1.66
N LEU A 63 7.05 1.11 2.90
CA LEU A 63 6.02 1.67 3.79
C LEU A 63 6.70 2.45 4.90
N GLY A 64 6.50 3.77 4.97
CA GLY A 64 7.16 4.62 5.97
C GLY A 64 8.65 4.31 6.09
N ASP A 65 9.08 4.02 7.31
CA ASP A 65 10.47 3.68 7.65
C ASP A 65 10.75 2.16 7.67
N SER A 66 9.81 1.33 7.19
CA SER A 66 9.97 -0.12 7.18
C SER A 66 11.13 -0.56 6.26
N PRO A 67 12.02 -1.46 6.73
CA PRO A 67 13.06 -2.04 5.88
C PRO A 67 12.51 -3.05 4.87
N LYS A 68 11.28 -3.54 5.07
CA LYS A 68 10.61 -4.47 4.15
C LYS A 68 10.22 -3.79 2.84
N ARG A 69 10.38 -4.53 1.75
CA ARG A 69 10.02 -4.14 0.39
C ARG A 69 8.89 -5.03 -0.10
N TYR A 70 8.00 -4.44 -0.89
CA TYR A 70 6.86 -5.13 -1.48
C TYR A 70 6.81 -4.82 -2.98
N SER A 71 6.00 -5.58 -3.71
CA SER A 71 5.73 -5.30 -5.12
C SER A 71 4.27 -5.54 -5.46
N LEU A 72 3.80 -4.86 -6.49
CA LEU A 72 2.51 -5.06 -7.11
C LEU A 72 2.63 -4.92 -8.62
N LYS A 73 1.75 -5.59 -9.35
CA LYS A 73 1.59 -5.40 -10.80
C LYS A 73 0.28 -4.67 -11.06
N THR A 74 0.34 -3.55 -11.76
CA THR A 74 -0.86 -2.85 -12.20
C THR A 74 -1.62 -3.67 -13.25
N ALA A 75 -2.95 -3.53 -13.26
CA ALA A 75 -3.78 -4.19 -14.26
C ALA A 75 -3.40 -3.76 -15.68
N PRO A 76 -3.56 -4.62 -16.70
CA PRO A 76 -3.44 -4.21 -18.08
C PRO A 76 -4.55 -3.22 -18.44
N SER A 77 -4.30 -2.36 -19.43
CA SER A 77 -5.30 -1.40 -19.95
C SER A 77 -6.33 -2.05 -20.86
N GLN A 78 -6.14 -3.33 -21.21
CA GLN A 78 -7.00 -4.11 -22.09
C GLN A 78 -7.14 -5.54 -21.56
N PHE A 79 -8.19 -6.23 -22.00
CA PHE A 79 -8.41 -7.64 -21.69
C PHE A 79 -7.36 -8.55 -22.37
N PRO A 80 -7.08 -9.74 -21.81
CA PRO A 80 -7.78 -10.38 -20.70
C PRO A 80 -7.30 -9.95 -19.30
N ILE A 81 -8.22 -9.90 -18.34
CA ILE A 81 -7.96 -9.71 -16.90
C ILE A 81 -8.51 -10.94 -16.17
N LYS A 82 -7.73 -11.48 -15.23
CA LYS A 82 -8.13 -12.62 -14.39
C LYS A 82 -8.44 -12.12 -12.99
N PHE A 83 -9.62 -12.48 -12.49
CA PHE A 83 -10.03 -12.21 -11.12
C PHE A 83 -10.07 -13.54 -10.35
N ALA A 84 -9.46 -13.56 -9.18
CA ALA A 84 -9.72 -14.61 -8.19
C ALA A 84 -10.97 -14.21 -7.41
N VAL A 85 -11.91 -15.14 -7.25
CA VAL A 85 -13.14 -14.94 -6.47
C VAL A 85 -13.09 -15.85 -5.25
N SER A 86 -13.24 -15.28 -4.07
CA SER A 86 -13.24 -15.98 -2.79
C SER A 86 -14.34 -15.43 -1.89
N GLY A 87 -14.84 -16.28 -0.99
CA GLY A 87 -15.88 -15.93 -0.01
C GLY A 87 -15.79 -16.86 1.18
N LYS A 88 -16.17 -16.34 2.37
CA LYS A 88 -16.01 -16.98 3.68
C LYS A 88 -14.55 -17.31 4.04
N TYR A 89 -13.91 -16.37 4.73
CA TYR A 89 -12.70 -16.61 5.49
C TYR A 89 -13.14 -16.93 6.93
N SER A 90 -13.03 -18.20 7.32
CA SER A 90 -13.26 -18.65 8.70
C SER A 90 -12.05 -18.37 9.58
#